data_AF-A0AAE1C1H7-F1
#
_entry.id   AF-A0AAE1C1H7-F1
#
_cell.length_a   1.000
_cell.length_b   1.000
_cell.length_c   1.000
_cell.angle_alpha   90.00
_cell.angle_beta   90.00
_cell.angle_gamma   90.00
#
_symmetry.space_group_name_H-M   'P 1'
#
loop_
_entity.id
_entity.type
_entity.pdbx_description
1 polymer ?
#
loop_
_entity_poly.entity_id
_entity_poly.type
_entity_poly.pdbx_seq_one_letter_code
_entity_poly.pdbx_strand_id
1 'polypeptide(L)'
;MRPLLVVENNKLTLSDHDFQELNEGQLTVDDLWKHGVIDYIDPMEHRETLIAQTLDLLSKDGVQYCEIEGIVAYGLPAASIPVFNCNDPIRNIGSCKMQKQAFGAPVQSEFVHHRGTYITLRTPERPMVISSALNVIPNCELLYSGQTALTAIMPVMGFNQEDGLVMSKDAIDRGLFTSLHHQCYRKVEPGYHTLVGKTVQPATFVHENEVLIYGIKEEDNERCPVVGDKFATLSGQKGVINAILPNSELPRTADGRIPDIFMNPHSFLDRLTIGLHVEGLLAKLSHHLGHAIDVTAFQSGWNLPRAREALEAHGLHGYEELFTEQGKYYGKIFCAPIFFQRLQHMAAPKCNARYEGDMDHRTM
;
A
#
# COMPACT_ATOMS: atom_id res chain seq x y z
N MET A 1 15.65 -5.52 -23.03
CA MET A 1 16.85 -4.67 -22.91
C MET A 1 16.67 -3.76 -21.70
N ARG A 2 17.76 -3.36 -21.06
CA ARG A 2 17.77 -2.55 -19.83
C ARG A 2 18.47 -1.22 -20.12
N PRO A 3 17.82 -0.07 -19.89
CA PRO A 3 18.47 1.23 -20.10
C PRO A 3 19.51 1.49 -19.01
N LEU A 4 20.70 1.94 -19.40
CA LEU A 4 21.78 2.36 -18.51
C LEU A 4 22.39 3.67 -19.00
N LEU A 5 22.99 4.44 -18.10
CA LEU A 5 23.75 5.64 -18.43
C LEU A 5 25.14 5.27 -18.93
N VAL A 6 25.59 5.84 -20.03
CA VAL A 6 26.93 5.60 -20.58
C VAL A 6 27.98 6.35 -19.77
N VAL A 7 29.09 5.68 -19.45
CA VAL A 7 30.22 6.22 -18.70
C VAL A 7 31.43 6.33 -19.63
N GLU A 8 32.01 7.52 -19.71
CA GLU A 8 33.26 7.77 -20.43
C GLU A 8 34.25 8.50 -19.53
N ASN A 9 35.52 8.07 -19.56
CA ASN A 9 36.59 8.67 -18.76
C ASN A 9 36.22 8.80 -17.26
N ASN A 10 35.59 7.76 -16.70
CA ASN A 10 35.11 7.69 -15.31
C ASN A 10 34.08 8.77 -14.93
N LYS A 11 33.33 9.30 -15.92
CA LYS A 11 32.26 10.29 -15.73
C LYS A 11 31.02 9.88 -16.53
N LEU A 12 29.85 10.29 -16.05
CA LEU A 12 28.62 10.16 -16.84
C LEU A 12 28.73 11.03 -18.09
N THR A 13 28.28 10.49 -19.21
CA THR A 13 28.07 11.25 -20.45
C THR A 13 26.90 12.23 -20.31
N LEU A 14 25.91 11.90 -19.47
CA LEU A 14 24.79 12.77 -19.13
C LEU A 14 25.30 14.01 -18.39
N SER A 15 25.09 15.18 -18.99
CA SER A 15 25.47 16.47 -18.41
C SER A 15 24.32 17.13 -17.64
N ASP A 16 24.67 18.12 -16.80
CA ASP A 16 23.67 18.94 -16.10
C ASP A 16 22.76 19.71 -17.08
N HIS A 17 23.26 20.04 -18.28
CA HIS A 17 22.50 20.70 -19.33
C HIS A 17 21.42 19.77 -19.91
N ASP A 18 21.79 18.52 -20.24
CA ASP A 18 20.83 17.52 -20.72
C ASP A 18 19.71 17.28 -19.71
N PHE A 19 20.05 17.30 -18.41
CA PHE A 19 19.08 17.17 -17.33
C PHE A 19 18.12 18.37 -17.24
N GLN A 20 18.61 19.58 -17.49
CA GLN A 20 17.76 20.78 -17.55
C GLN A 20 16.81 20.73 -18.75
N GLU A 21 17.31 20.38 -19.94
CA GLU A 21 16.48 20.25 -21.15
C GLU A 21 15.41 19.16 -21.03
N LEU A 22 15.73 18.03 -20.36
CA LEU A 22 14.75 17.00 -20.02
C LEU A 22 13.63 17.56 -19.12
N ASN A 23 13.97 18.33 -18.09
CA ASN A 23 12.99 18.92 -17.18
C ASN A 23 12.10 19.97 -17.85
N GLU A 24 12.65 20.70 -18.83
CA GLU A 24 11.90 21.66 -19.64
C GLU A 24 11.09 21.01 -20.77
N GLY A 25 11.27 19.70 -20.98
CA GLY A 25 10.62 18.93 -22.04
C GLY A 25 11.16 19.23 -23.45
N GLN A 26 12.35 19.84 -23.54
CA GLN A 26 13.02 20.13 -24.82
C GLN A 26 13.75 18.90 -25.37
N LEU A 27 14.15 17.98 -24.49
CA LEU A 27 14.86 16.76 -24.82
C LEU A 27 14.06 15.55 -24.35
N THR A 28 14.08 14.45 -25.12
CA THR A 28 13.39 13.20 -24.76
C THR A 28 14.37 12.08 -24.45
N VAL A 29 13.91 11.02 -23.78
CA VAL A 29 14.73 9.81 -23.52
C VAL A 29 15.22 9.17 -24.83
N ASP A 30 14.42 9.25 -25.90
CA ASP A 30 14.81 8.78 -27.24
C ASP A 30 15.96 9.60 -27.83
N ASP A 31 16.02 10.90 -27.52
CA ASP A 31 17.11 11.77 -27.98
C ASP A 31 18.40 11.49 -27.19
N LEU A 32 18.31 11.25 -25.87
CA LEU A 32 19.46 10.76 -25.09
C LEU A 32 20.01 9.44 -25.63
N TRP A 33 19.14 8.53 -26.07
CA TRP A 33 19.57 7.28 -26.69
C TRP A 33 20.30 7.55 -28.03
N LYS A 34 19.75 8.41 -28.89
CA LYS A 34 20.40 8.79 -30.17
C LYS A 34 21.73 9.52 -29.96
N HIS A 35 21.87 10.29 -28.89
CA HIS A 35 23.09 10.99 -28.53
C HIS A 35 24.13 10.08 -27.86
N GLY A 36 23.81 8.81 -27.60
CA GLY A 36 24.72 7.86 -26.94
C GLY A 36 24.89 8.11 -25.45
N VAL A 37 23.96 8.84 -24.81
CA VAL A 37 23.97 9.12 -23.37
C VAL A 37 23.34 7.96 -22.58
N ILE A 38 22.30 7.35 -23.16
CA ILE A 38 21.64 6.14 -22.64
C ILE A 38 21.87 5.02 -23.64
N ASP A 39 22.14 3.81 -23.14
CA ASP A 39 22.17 2.62 -23.97
C ASP A 39 21.27 1.50 -23.42
N TYR A 40 20.78 0.64 -24.30
CA TYR A 40 19.84 -0.44 -24.00
C TYR A 40 20.54 -1.79 -24.06
N ILE A 41 21.03 -2.23 -22.91
CA ILE A 41 21.84 -3.44 -22.80
C ILE A 41 20.96 -4.69 -22.74
N ASP A 42 21.28 -5.69 -23.55
CA ASP A 42 20.63 -7.00 -23.52
C ASP A 42 21.33 -7.99 -22.56
N PRO A 43 20.72 -9.14 -22.24
CA PRO A 43 21.34 -10.10 -21.32
C PRO A 43 22.66 -10.74 -21.80
N MET A 44 22.96 -10.74 -23.10
CA MET A 44 24.21 -11.26 -23.64
C MET A 44 25.31 -10.22 -23.51
N GLU A 45 25.02 -8.98 -23.88
CA GLU A 45 25.93 -7.85 -23.72
C GLU A 45 26.26 -7.60 -22.25
N HIS A 46 25.26 -7.69 -21.36
CA HIS A 46 25.44 -7.52 -19.92
C HIS A 46 26.53 -8.45 -19.32
N ARG A 47 26.86 -9.57 -19.96
CA ARG A 47 27.93 -10.48 -19.49
C ARG A 47 29.33 -9.90 -19.62
N GLU A 48 29.52 -9.02 -20.60
CA GLU A 48 30.81 -8.42 -20.95
C GLU A 48 30.92 -6.97 -20.49
N THR A 49 29.87 -6.42 -19.85
CA THR A 49 29.84 -5.02 -19.41
C THR A 49 30.06 -4.86 -17.91
N LEU A 50 30.84 -3.87 -17.51
CA LEU A 50 30.97 -3.47 -16.11
C LEU A 50 30.07 -2.26 -15.79
N ILE A 51 29.13 -2.46 -14.87
CA ILE A 51 28.10 -1.47 -14.51
C ILE A 51 28.33 -0.98 -13.07
N ALA A 52 28.47 0.33 -12.90
CA ALA A 52 28.48 0.98 -11.59
C ALA A 52 27.04 1.08 -11.02
N GLN A 53 26.86 0.66 -9.77
CA GLN A 53 25.56 0.77 -9.09
C GLN A 53 25.27 2.18 -8.56
N THR A 54 26.33 2.93 -8.28
CA THR A 54 26.29 4.24 -7.65
C THR A 54 27.42 5.11 -8.20
N LEU A 55 27.27 6.43 -8.10
CA LEU A 55 28.21 7.38 -8.69
C LEU A 55 29.64 7.31 -8.11
N ASP A 56 29.79 6.88 -6.86
CA ASP A 56 31.11 6.67 -6.23
C ASP A 56 31.92 5.53 -6.89
N LEU A 57 31.23 4.59 -7.54
CA LEU A 57 31.84 3.45 -8.23
C LEU A 57 32.31 3.79 -9.65
N LEU A 58 32.00 4.98 -10.18
CA LEU A 58 32.45 5.43 -11.50
C LEU A 58 33.98 5.51 -11.63
N SER A 59 34.67 5.67 -10.50
CA SER A 59 36.14 5.74 -10.44
C SER A 59 36.84 4.39 -10.68
N LYS A 60 36.09 3.27 -10.68
CA LYS A 60 36.67 1.95 -10.91
C LYS A 60 37.06 1.77 -12.37
N ASP A 61 38.23 1.16 -12.56
CA ASP A 61 38.77 0.91 -13.90
C ASP A 61 37.85 -0.02 -14.71
N GLY A 62 37.64 0.34 -15.98
CA GLY A 62 36.82 -0.42 -16.92
C GLY A 62 35.30 -0.27 -16.76
N VAL A 63 34.78 0.62 -15.91
CA VAL A 63 33.33 0.89 -15.83
C VAL A 63 32.84 1.53 -17.13
N GLN A 64 31.86 0.90 -17.78
CA GLN A 64 31.29 1.35 -19.05
C GLN A 64 29.91 1.98 -18.90
N TYR A 65 29.16 1.55 -17.87
CA TYR A 65 27.80 2.00 -17.66
C TYR A 65 27.53 2.29 -16.17
N CYS A 66 26.48 3.05 -15.91
CA CYS A 66 25.97 3.32 -14.57
C CYS A 66 24.47 3.05 -14.51
N GLU A 67 24.00 2.52 -13.39
CA GLU A 67 22.57 2.41 -13.09
C GLU A 67 21.92 3.80 -13.05
N ILE A 68 20.69 3.88 -13.57
CA ILE A 68 19.88 5.12 -13.48
C ILE A 68 19.39 5.31 -12.03
N GLU A 69 18.82 4.27 -11.45
CA GLU A 69 18.35 4.26 -10.06
C GLU A 69 18.24 2.82 -9.54
N GLY A 70 18.50 2.59 -8.25
CA GLY A 70 18.47 1.24 -7.68
C GLY A 70 17.05 0.65 -7.57
N ILE A 71 16.04 1.50 -7.31
CA ILE A 71 14.66 1.04 -7.10
C ILE A 71 14.02 0.45 -8.36
N VAL A 72 14.45 0.88 -9.55
CA VAL A 72 13.86 0.44 -10.83
C VAL A 72 14.21 -1.00 -11.17
N ALA A 73 15.16 -1.62 -10.46
CA ALA A 73 15.40 -3.06 -10.53
C ALA A 73 14.20 -3.89 -10.04
N TYR A 74 13.28 -3.26 -9.30
CA TYR A 74 12.10 -3.91 -8.72
C TYR A 74 10.82 -3.49 -9.43
N GLY A 75 9.85 -4.40 -9.50
CA GLY A 75 8.52 -4.09 -10.02
C GLY A 75 7.74 -3.14 -9.11
N LEU A 76 6.72 -2.47 -9.66
CA LEU A 76 5.92 -1.44 -8.98
C LEU A 76 5.46 -1.81 -7.55
N PRO A 77 4.92 -3.03 -7.26
CA PRO A 77 4.49 -3.37 -5.91
C PRO A 77 5.63 -3.52 -4.89
N ALA A 78 6.85 -3.79 -5.34
CA ALA A 78 8.01 -3.84 -4.46
C ALA A 78 8.57 -2.42 -4.26
N ALA A 79 8.60 -1.64 -5.35
CA ALA A 79 9.05 -0.26 -5.33
C ALA A 79 8.18 0.66 -4.46
N SER A 80 6.90 0.34 -4.28
CA SER A 80 5.97 1.07 -3.40
C SER A 80 6.20 0.84 -1.90
N ILE A 81 6.97 -0.19 -1.51
CA ILE A 81 7.18 -0.55 -0.10
C ILE A 81 8.14 0.45 0.55
N PRO A 82 7.72 1.19 1.60
CA PRO A 82 8.59 2.11 2.33
C PRO A 82 9.84 1.40 2.85
N VAL A 83 11.03 1.97 2.61
CA VAL A 83 12.33 1.41 3.03
C VAL A 83 12.43 -0.11 2.83
N PHE A 84 12.05 -0.60 1.65
CA PHE A 84 12.07 -2.01 1.28
C PHE A 84 13.35 -2.76 1.69
N ASN A 85 14.50 -2.07 1.61
CA ASN A 85 15.83 -2.58 1.97
C ASN A 85 16.06 -2.79 3.48
N CYS A 86 15.12 -2.39 4.34
CA CYS A 86 15.15 -2.60 5.79
C CYS A 86 14.27 -3.78 6.26
N ASN A 87 13.62 -4.50 5.35
CA ASN A 87 12.78 -5.64 5.66
C ASN A 87 13.41 -6.95 5.20
N ASP A 88 13.01 -8.05 5.84
CA ASP A 88 13.30 -9.39 5.33
C ASP A 88 12.70 -9.61 3.91
N PRO A 89 13.45 -10.21 2.96
CA PRO A 89 12.97 -10.41 1.59
C PRO A 89 11.68 -11.22 1.47
N ILE A 90 11.42 -12.18 2.36
CA ILE A 90 10.18 -12.99 2.34
C ILE A 90 8.97 -12.12 2.68
N ARG A 91 9.15 -11.14 3.58
CA ARG A 91 8.09 -10.19 3.94
C ARG A 91 7.76 -9.25 2.80
N ASN A 92 8.78 -8.76 2.13
CA ASN A 92 8.66 -7.96 0.92
C ASN A 92 7.89 -8.70 -0.19
N ILE A 93 8.22 -9.95 -0.47
CA ILE A 93 7.48 -10.79 -1.42
C ILE A 93 6.02 -10.96 -0.99
N GLY A 94 5.78 -11.16 0.32
CA GLY A 94 4.44 -11.23 0.89
C GLY A 94 3.64 -9.94 0.66
N SER A 95 4.25 -8.79 0.93
CA SER A 95 3.64 -7.47 0.73
C SER A 95 3.23 -7.26 -0.73
N CYS A 96 4.10 -7.56 -1.69
CA CYS A 96 3.77 -7.46 -3.11
C CYS A 96 2.52 -8.26 -3.51
N LYS A 97 2.28 -9.41 -2.87
CA LYS A 97 1.07 -10.23 -3.10
C LYS A 97 -0.15 -9.64 -2.41
N MET A 98 0.01 -9.07 -1.23
CA MET A 98 -1.09 -8.51 -0.44
C MET A 98 -1.57 -7.16 -0.96
N GLN A 99 -0.67 -6.31 -1.46
CA GLN A 99 -1.03 -5.05 -2.09
C GLN A 99 -2.00 -5.26 -3.27
N LYS A 100 -1.82 -6.32 -4.07
CA LYS A 100 -2.73 -6.68 -5.17
C LYS A 100 -4.10 -7.20 -4.71
N GLN A 101 -4.24 -7.51 -3.42
CA GLN A 101 -5.46 -8.02 -2.79
C GLN A 101 -6.15 -6.96 -1.93
N ALA A 102 -5.52 -5.80 -1.76
CA ALA A 102 -6.05 -4.70 -0.97
C ALA A 102 -7.21 -4.02 -1.70
N PHE A 103 -8.17 -3.52 -0.93
CA PHE A 103 -9.22 -2.68 -1.49
C PHE A 103 -8.66 -1.31 -1.86
N GLY A 104 -8.83 -0.93 -3.12
CA GLY A 104 -8.32 0.33 -3.67
C GLY A 104 -9.29 1.50 -3.53
N ALA A 105 -8.87 2.63 -4.09
CA ALA A 105 -9.72 3.80 -4.27
C ALA A 105 -10.77 3.56 -5.38
N PRO A 106 -11.98 4.11 -5.25
CA PRO A 106 -12.97 4.04 -6.32
C PRO A 106 -12.52 4.85 -7.53
N VAL A 107 -12.51 4.25 -8.73
CA VAL A 107 -12.27 4.97 -10.00
C VAL A 107 -13.54 5.14 -10.82
N GLN A 108 -13.66 6.28 -11.52
CA GLN A 108 -14.89 6.72 -12.19
C GLN A 108 -15.47 5.72 -13.20
N SER A 109 -14.64 4.88 -13.81
CA SER A 109 -15.05 3.91 -14.83
C SER A 109 -15.38 2.51 -14.29
N GLU A 110 -15.31 2.27 -12.98
CA GLU A 110 -15.48 0.92 -12.38
C GLU A 110 -16.82 0.26 -12.75
N PHE A 111 -17.90 1.03 -12.73
CA PHE A 111 -19.26 0.54 -12.98
C PHE A 111 -19.45 -0.04 -14.40
N VAL A 112 -18.62 0.37 -15.36
CA VAL A 112 -18.73 -0.02 -16.78
C VAL A 112 -17.89 -1.26 -17.10
N HIS A 113 -16.81 -1.48 -16.35
CA HIS A 113 -15.83 -2.54 -16.65
C HIS A 113 -16.02 -3.81 -15.81
N HIS A 114 -16.65 -3.73 -14.64
CA HIS A 114 -16.79 -4.89 -13.77
C HIS A 114 -18.00 -5.77 -14.12
N ARG A 115 -17.76 -7.09 -14.16
CA ARG A 115 -18.80 -8.12 -14.15
C ARG A 115 -18.80 -8.77 -12.76
N GLY A 116 -19.87 -8.64 -12.00
CA GLY A 116 -19.99 -9.18 -10.64
C GLY A 116 -19.71 -8.16 -9.54
N THR A 117 -19.15 -8.61 -8.42
CA THR A 117 -18.89 -7.75 -7.26
C THR A 117 -17.52 -7.08 -7.37
N TYR A 118 -17.46 -5.77 -7.23
CA TYR A 118 -16.21 -5.04 -7.00
C TYR A 118 -16.29 -4.28 -5.67
N ILE A 119 -15.14 -4.12 -5.02
CA ILE A 119 -15.05 -3.63 -3.64
C ILE A 119 -14.00 -2.55 -3.57
N THR A 120 -14.36 -1.41 -2.99
CA THR A 120 -13.49 -0.25 -2.80
C THR A 120 -13.45 0.16 -1.34
N LEU A 121 -12.47 0.96 -0.94
CA LEU A 121 -12.52 1.65 0.35
C LEU A 121 -13.40 2.89 0.23
N ARG A 122 -14.19 3.17 1.27
CA ARG A 122 -15.01 4.38 1.34
C ARG A 122 -14.15 5.64 1.37
N THR A 123 -13.06 5.60 2.13
CA THR A 123 -12.13 6.72 2.32
C THR A 123 -10.69 6.21 2.24
N PRO A 124 -10.15 5.96 1.03
CA PRO A 124 -8.73 5.66 0.88
C PRO A 124 -7.87 6.88 1.27
N GLU A 125 -6.71 6.65 1.85
CA GLU A 125 -5.78 7.72 2.23
C GLU A 125 -4.44 7.57 1.51
N ARG A 126 -3.79 8.71 1.25
CA ARG A 126 -2.38 8.74 0.86
C ARG A 126 -1.52 8.47 2.10
N PRO A 127 -0.55 7.53 2.06
CA PRO A 127 0.39 7.31 3.16
C PRO A 127 1.20 8.59 3.47
N MET A 128 1.53 8.81 4.73
CA MET A 128 2.42 9.91 5.15
C MET A 128 3.88 9.67 4.78
N VAL A 129 4.24 8.39 4.59
CA VAL A 129 5.57 7.96 4.20
C VAL A 129 5.44 7.23 2.87
N ILE A 130 6.05 7.77 1.83
CA ILE A 130 5.84 7.34 0.44
C ILE A 130 7.14 6.92 -0.23
N SER A 131 7.02 6.15 -1.30
CA SER A 131 8.10 5.93 -2.26
C SER A 131 7.80 6.74 -3.51
N SER A 132 8.68 7.66 -3.88
CA SER A 132 8.59 8.45 -5.12
C SER A 132 8.71 7.59 -6.38
N ALA A 133 9.11 6.31 -6.25
CA ALA A 133 9.08 5.36 -7.37
C ALA A 133 7.69 5.21 -8.03
N LEU A 134 6.61 5.50 -7.31
CA LEU A 134 5.25 5.50 -7.87
C LEU A 134 4.93 6.74 -8.71
N ASN A 135 5.66 7.85 -8.56
CA ASN A 135 5.40 9.12 -9.25
C ASN A 135 5.55 9.02 -10.77
N VAL A 136 6.15 7.94 -11.28
CA VAL A 136 6.22 7.64 -12.71
C VAL A 136 4.87 7.31 -13.32
N ILE A 137 3.86 7.00 -12.50
CA ILE A 137 2.50 6.69 -12.95
C ILE A 137 1.62 7.94 -12.81
N PRO A 138 0.97 8.42 -13.88
CA PRO A 138 -0.01 9.48 -13.77
C PRO A 138 -1.15 9.09 -12.80
N ASN A 139 -1.50 10.00 -11.88
CA ASN A 139 -2.50 9.76 -10.83
C ASN A 139 -2.13 8.58 -9.91
N CYS A 140 -0.84 8.40 -9.61
CA CYS A 140 -0.36 7.34 -8.72
C CYS A 140 -1.01 7.38 -7.32
N GLU A 141 -1.59 8.51 -6.93
CA GLU A 141 -2.38 8.66 -5.70
C GLU A 141 -3.54 7.67 -5.61
N LEU A 142 -4.10 7.27 -6.76
CA LEU A 142 -5.21 6.30 -6.83
C LEU A 142 -4.74 4.86 -6.55
N LEU A 143 -3.43 4.61 -6.57
CA LEU A 143 -2.87 3.28 -6.29
C LEU A 143 -2.78 3.00 -4.79
N TYR A 144 -2.85 4.03 -3.94
CA TYR A 144 -2.82 3.85 -2.50
C TYR A 144 -4.10 3.18 -2.01
N SER A 145 -3.95 1.95 -1.55
CA SER A 145 -5.04 1.04 -1.21
C SER A 145 -5.00 0.74 0.29
N GLY A 146 -5.47 1.70 1.10
CA GLY A 146 -5.40 1.62 2.56
C GLY A 146 -5.74 2.91 3.28
N GLN A 147 -5.55 2.89 4.59
CA GLN A 147 -5.66 4.05 5.49
C GLN A 147 -4.57 4.00 6.56
N THR A 148 -4.24 5.16 7.12
CA THR A 148 -3.32 5.27 8.23
C THR A 148 -4.06 5.06 9.54
N ALA A 149 -3.53 4.20 10.41
CA ALA A 149 -4.08 3.93 11.73
C ALA A 149 -3.02 4.19 12.81
N LEU A 150 -3.39 4.88 13.89
CA LEU A 150 -2.54 5.00 15.07
C LEU A 150 -2.37 3.61 15.69
N THR A 151 -1.17 3.07 15.65
CA THR A 151 -0.91 1.67 15.98
C THR A 151 0.00 1.57 17.19
N ALA A 152 -0.43 0.83 18.21
CA ALA A 152 0.38 0.50 19.38
C ALA A 152 0.90 -0.94 19.32
N ILE A 153 2.18 -1.13 19.58
CA ILE A 153 2.82 -2.46 19.64
C ILE A 153 2.87 -2.95 21.10
N MET A 154 1.82 -3.64 21.54
CA MET A 154 1.71 -4.23 22.88
C MET A 154 0.74 -5.41 22.91
N PRO A 155 0.90 -6.38 23.84
CA PRO A 155 -0.12 -7.40 24.05
C PRO A 155 -1.39 -6.79 24.64
N VAL A 156 -2.55 -7.15 24.10
CA VAL A 156 -3.85 -6.68 24.58
C VAL A 156 -4.73 -7.88 24.93
N MET A 157 -4.90 -8.13 26.25
CA MET A 157 -5.79 -9.13 26.82
C MET A 157 -5.67 -10.55 26.22
N GLY A 158 -4.56 -10.87 25.57
CA GLY A 158 -4.35 -12.14 24.86
C GLY A 158 -5.03 -12.25 23.48
N PHE A 159 -5.81 -11.26 23.05
CA PHE A 159 -6.53 -11.34 21.77
C PHE A 159 -5.63 -11.20 20.54
N ASN A 160 -4.52 -10.47 20.66
CA ASN A 160 -3.57 -10.24 19.56
C ASN A 160 -2.40 -11.25 19.52
N GLN A 161 -2.55 -12.45 20.08
CA GLN A 161 -1.57 -13.53 19.88
C GLN A 161 -1.64 -14.09 18.45
N GLU A 162 -0.55 -14.73 17.98
CA GLU A 162 -0.51 -15.48 16.71
C GLU A 162 -1.06 -14.70 15.49
N ASP A 163 -0.55 -13.49 15.24
CA ASP A 163 -1.01 -12.56 14.18
C ASP A 163 -2.43 -12.01 14.34
N GLY A 164 -3.01 -12.14 15.52
CA GLY A 164 -4.22 -11.41 15.89
C GLY A 164 -3.99 -9.91 15.93
N LEU A 165 -4.99 -9.16 15.50
CA LEU A 165 -5.10 -7.71 15.69
C LEU A 165 -6.25 -7.42 16.64
N VAL A 166 -6.06 -6.44 17.51
CA VAL A 166 -7.16 -5.80 18.23
C VAL A 166 -7.41 -4.43 17.62
N MET A 167 -8.67 -4.09 17.38
CA MET A 167 -9.06 -2.80 16.81
C MET A 167 -9.99 -2.02 17.74
N SER A 168 -9.92 -0.69 17.65
CA SER A 168 -10.86 0.19 18.32
C SER A 168 -12.24 0.14 17.67
N LYS A 169 -13.26 -0.14 18.47
CA LYS A 169 -14.66 -0.09 18.03
C LYS A 169 -15.04 1.31 17.56
N ASP A 170 -14.63 2.34 18.30
CA ASP A 170 -14.96 3.75 18.00
C ASP A 170 -14.29 4.23 16.71
N ALA A 171 -13.05 3.79 16.43
CA ALA A 171 -12.41 4.06 15.14
C ALA A 171 -13.18 3.43 13.97
N ILE A 172 -13.61 2.18 14.13
CA ILE A 172 -14.46 1.47 13.14
C ILE A 172 -15.82 2.16 12.99
N ASP A 173 -16.46 2.58 14.07
CA ASP A 173 -17.76 3.26 14.03
C ASP A 173 -17.69 4.61 13.31
N ARG A 174 -16.56 5.32 13.40
CA ARG A 174 -16.27 6.52 12.61
C ARG A 174 -15.94 6.21 11.14
N GLY A 175 -15.72 4.93 10.85
CA GLY A 175 -15.62 4.37 9.52
C GLY A 175 -14.24 4.00 9.05
N LEU A 176 -13.27 3.88 9.96
CA LEU A 176 -11.94 3.39 9.64
C LEU A 176 -12.03 2.02 8.92
N PHE A 177 -11.41 1.94 7.75
CA PHE A 177 -11.40 0.82 6.82
C PHE A 177 -12.76 0.34 6.31
N THR A 178 -13.79 1.18 6.32
CA THR A 178 -15.10 0.84 5.74
C THR A 178 -14.97 0.58 4.24
N SER A 179 -15.52 -0.54 3.77
CA SER A 179 -15.53 -0.88 2.35
C SER A 179 -16.90 -0.67 1.74
N LEU A 180 -16.94 -0.28 0.46
CA LEU A 180 -18.15 -0.19 -0.35
C LEU A 180 -18.23 -1.41 -1.26
N HIS A 181 -19.36 -2.10 -1.22
CA HIS A 181 -19.59 -3.32 -2.00
C HIS A 181 -20.57 -3.04 -3.12
N HIS A 182 -20.06 -3.08 -4.35
CA HIS A 182 -20.85 -2.80 -5.51
C HIS A 182 -21.11 -4.08 -6.30
N GLN A 183 -22.40 -4.43 -6.46
CA GLN A 183 -22.81 -5.55 -7.30
C GLN A 183 -23.21 -5.04 -8.69
N CYS A 184 -22.32 -5.26 -9.66
CA CYS A 184 -22.59 -4.98 -11.06
C CYS A 184 -23.24 -6.18 -11.74
N TYR A 185 -24.34 -5.93 -12.43
CA TYR A 185 -24.91 -6.90 -13.36
C TYR A 185 -24.89 -6.36 -14.78
N ARG A 186 -24.66 -7.27 -15.73
CA ARG A 186 -24.79 -7.03 -17.16
C ARG A 186 -25.97 -7.85 -17.66
N LYS A 187 -26.97 -7.19 -18.23
CA LYS A 187 -28.06 -7.84 -18.94
C LYS A 187 -27.96 -7.48 -20.43
N VAL A 188 -28.04 -8.51 -21.27
CA VAL A 188 -28.21 -8.35 -22.72
C VAL A 188 -29.68 -8.64 -23.01
N GLU A 189 -30.40 -7.65 -23.51
CA GLU A 189 -31.80 -7.83 -23.94
C GLU A 189 -31.88 -7.79 -25.47
N PRO A 190 -32.50 -8.81 -26.11
CA PRO A 190 -32.78 -8.76 -27.53
C PRO A 190 -34.05 -7.92 -27.81
N GLY A 191 -33.90 -6.76 -28.48
CA GLY A 191 -35.01 -5.97 -29.06
C GLY A 191 -35.22 -4.55 -28.51
N TYR A 192 -35.84 -3.69 -29.34
CA TYR A 192 -36.17 -2.28 -29.07
C TYR A 192 -37.20 -2.13 -27.93
N HIS A 193 -36.80 -1.56 -26.78
CA HIS A 193 -37.73 -1.21 -25.70
C HIS A 193 -37.57 0.23 -25.19
N THR A 194 -38.73 0.88 -24.98
CA THR A 194 -38.92 2.14 -24.27
C THR A 194 -38.75 1.89 -22.77
N LEU A 195 -37.81 2.60 -22.13
CA LEU A 195 -37.51 2.48 -20.70
C LEU A 195 -38.73 2.88 -19.85
N VAL A 196 -39.34 1.91 -19.15
CA VAL A 196 -40.38 2.18 -18.14
C VAL A 196 -39.84 1.84 -16.75
N GLY A 197 -39.55 2.91 -16.00
CA GLY A 197 -39.75 3.03 -14.55
C GLY A 197 -39.30 1.88 -13.65
N LYS A 198 -38.00 1.83 -13.34
CA LYS A 198 -37.49 1.58 -11.98
C LYS A 198 -36.26 2.46 -11.78
N THR A 199 -36.18 3.15 -10.65
CA THR A 199 -34.98 3.90 -10.24
C THR A 199 -33.86 2.88 -10.02
N VAL A 200 -33.08 2.71 -11.07
CA VAL A 200 -31.67 2.37 -11.09
C VAL A 200 -31.10 3.55 -11.88
N GLN A 201 -29.88 4.00 -11.64
CA GLN A 201 -29.21 4.88 -12.61
C GLN A 201 -28.43 3.99 -13.59
N PRO A 202 -29.04 3.38 -14.63
CA PRO A 202 -28.29 2.59 -15.57
C PRO A 202 -27.52 3.49 -16.54
N ALA A 203 -26.24 3.21 -16.71
CA ALA A 203 -25.58 3.57 -17.96
C ALA A 203 -26.07 2.57 -19.03
N THR A 204 -26.81 3.06 -20.02
CA THR A 204 -27.33 2.24 -21.12
C THR A 204 -26.47 2.47 -22.36
N PHE A 205 -25.87 1.40 -22.90
CA PHE A 205 -25.10 1.45 -24.14
C PHE A 205 -25.82 0.62 -25.20
N VAL A 206 -25.97 1.17 -26.41
CA VAL A 206 -26.57 0.48 -27.55
C VAL A 206 -25.45 0.11 -28.53
N HIS A 207 -25.33 -1.18 -28.86
CA HIS A 207 -24.40 -1.65 -29.88
C HIS A 207 -25.10 -2.68 -30.78
N GLU A 208 -25.13 -2.43 -32.09
CA GLU A 208 -25.51 -3.40 -33.14
C GLU A 208 -26.79 -4.24 -32.89
N ASN A 209 -27.84 -3.63 -32.33
CA ASN A 209 -29.14 -4.21 -31.94
C ASN A 209 -29.24 -4.89 -30.56
N GLU A 210 -28.20 -4.78 -29.73
CA GLU A 210 -28.24 -5.18 -28.32
C GLU A 210 -28.28 -3.94 -27.41
N VAL A 211 -29.16 -3.96 -26.41
CA VAL A 211 -29.14 -3.00 -25.31
C VAL A 211 -28.36 -3.61 -24.15
N LEU A 212 -27.22 -2.99 -23.82
CA LEU A 212 -26.43 -3.32 -22.65
C LEU A 212 -26.88 -2.45 -21.49
N ILE A 213 -27.55 -3.08 -20.52
CA ILE A 213 -27.93 -2.44 -19.28
C ILE A 213 -26.87 -2.76 -18.24
N TYR A 214 -26.16 -1.73 -17.79
CA TYR A 214 -25.32 -1.76 -16.60
C TYR A 214 -26.12 -1.19 -15.46
N GLY A 215 -26.25 -1.95 -14.37
CA GLY A 215 -26.90 -1.47 -13.16
C GLY A 215 -26.08 -1.81 -11.94
N ILE A 216 -26.11 -0.90 -10.98
CA ILE A 216 -25.68 -1.13 -9.61
C ILE A 216 -26.95 -1.44 -8.83
N LYS A 217 -26.97 -2.51 -8.03
CA LYS A 217 -28.03 -2.66 -7.03
C LYS A 217 -27.89 -1.51 -6.03
N GLU A 218 -28.91 -0.67 -5.89
CA GLU A 218 -28.94 0.50 -4.97
C GLU A 218 -28.72 0.16 -3.48
N GLU A 219 -28.63 -1.11 -3.11
CA GLU A 219 -28.11 -1.51 -1.80
C GLU A 219 -26.58 -1.34 -1.78
N ASP A 220 -26.12 -0.09 -1.68
CA ASP A 220 -24.75 0.25 -1.28
C ASP A 220 -24.51 -0.37 0.10
N ASN A 221 -23.99 -1.59 0.11
CA ASN A 221 -23.70 -2.30 1.35
C ASN A 221 -22.34 -1.83 1.84
N GLU A 222 -22.31 -0.67 2.50
CA GLU A 222 -21.18 -0.30 3.34
C GLU A 222 -20.90 -1.44 4.33
N ARG A 223 -19.65 -1.89 4.41
CA ARG A 223 -19.24 -2.93 5.35
C ARG A 223 -18.10 -2.42 6.20
N CYS A 224 -18.39 -2.22 7.48
CA CYS A 224 -17.36 -2.00 8.48
C CYS A 224 -16.48 -3.26 8.64
N PRO A 225 -15.24 -3.11 9.09
CA PRO A 225 -14.42 -4.24 9.52
C PRO A 225 -15.10 -5.06 10.62
N VAL A 226 -15.03 -6.39 10.51
CA VAL A 226 -15.54 -7.33 11.52
C VAL A 226 -14.46 -8.31 11.96
N VAL A 227 -14.67 -8.97 13.10
CA VAL A 227 -13.79 -10.04 13.57
C VAL A 227 -13.65 -11.12 12.49
N GLY A 228 -12.42 -11.53 12.20
CA GLY A 228 -12.05 -12.46 11.13
C GLY A 228 -11.63 -11.79 9.82
N ASP A 229 -11.84 -10.48 9.64
CA ASP A 229 -11.33 -9.77 8.48
C ASP A 229 -9.82 -9.62 8.52
N LYS A 230 -9.20 -9.62 7.33
CA LYS A 230 -7.74 -9.64 7.18
C LYS A 230 -7.17 -8.29 6.76
N PHE A 231 -6.07 -7.92 7.41
CA PHE A 231 -5.34 -6.69 7.19
C PHE A 231 -3.86 -7.00 6.93
N ALA A 232 -3.17 -6.05 6.30
CA ALA A 232 -1.73 -6.11 6.16
C ALA A 232 -1.09 -4.72 6.15
N THR A 233 0.15 -4.62 6.63
CA THR A 233 1.00 -3.43 6.43
C THR A 233 1.81 -3.54 5.15
N LEU A 234 2.33 -2.40 4.66
CA LEU A 234 3.21 -2.37 3.49
C LEU A 234 4.54 -3.11 3.73
N SER A 235 4.99 -3.25 4.98
CA SER A 235 6.16 -4.08 5.33
C SER A 235 5.88 -5.59 5.36
N GLY A 236 4.70 -6.04 4.92
CA GLY A 236 4.38 -7.46 4.79
C GLY A 236 3.85 -8.12 6.06
N GLN A 237 3.43 -7.34 7.06
CA GLN A 237 2.85 -7.88 8.28
C GLN A 237 1.35 -8.06 8.11
N LYS A 238 0.92 -9.31 7.91
CA LYS A 238 -0.50 -9.68 7.86
C LYS A 238 -1.04 -9.95 9.26
N GLY A 239 -2.32 -9.65 9.45
CA GLY A 239 -3.05 -10.00 10.66
C GLY A 239 -4.55 -10.16 10.41
N VAL A 240 -5.22 -10.82 11.34
CA VAL A 240 -6.69 -10.99 11.33
C VAL A 240 -7.25 -10.26 12.55
N ILE A 241 -8.37 -9.57 12.39
CA ILE A 241 -9.05 -8.97 13.54
C ILE A 241 -9.55 -10.10 14.44
N ASN A 242 -9.00 -10.21 15.64
CA ASN A 242 -9.44 -11.20 16.63
C ASN A 242 -10.41 -10.59 17.65
N ALA A 243 -10.27 -9.29 17.92
CA ALA A 243 -11.15 -8.57 18.83
C ALA A 243 -11.36 -7.13 18.36
N ILE A 244 -12.58 -6.64 18.56
CA ILE A 244 -12.96 -5.23 18.43
C ILE A 244 -13.42 -4.79 19.81
N LEU A 245 -12.70 -3.88 20.45
CA LEU A 245 -12.93 -3.51 21.85
C LEU A 245 -13.42 -2.06 21.97
N PRO A 246 -14.29 -1.77 22.96
CA PRO A 246 -14.71 -0.39 23.25
C PRO A 246 -13.55 0.42 23.85
N ASN A 247 -13.62 1.75 23.70
CA ASN A 247 -12.61 2.69 24.20
C ASN A 247 -12.32 2.58 25.71
N SER A 248 -13.29 2.13 26.51
CA SER A 248 -13.14 1.89 27.95
C SER A 248 -12.17 0.76 28.29
N GLU A 249 -12.00 -0.19 27.36
CA GLU A 249 -11.13 -1.36 27.53
C GLU A 249 -9.75 -1.18 26.89
N LEU A 250 -9.57 -0.13 26.09
CA LEU A 250 -8.35 0.12 25.34
C LEU A 250 -7.39 1.05 26.09
N PRO A 251 -6.08 0.77 26.04
CA PRO A 251 -5.06 1.71 26.50
C PRO A 251 -5.12 3.04 25.75
N ARG A 252 -4.83 4.13 26.45
CA ARG A 252 -4.75 5.47 25.88
C ARG A 252 -3.42 6.14 26.21
N THR A 253 -2.96 7.01 25.33
CA THR A 253 -1.77 7.83 25.54
C THR A 253 -2.00 8.85 26.66
N ALA A 254 -0.91 9.43 27.17
CA ALA A 254 -0.96 10.49 28.19
C ALA A 254 -1.82 11.70 27.79
N ASP A 255 -1.90 12.00 26.49
CA ASP A 255 -2.75 13.06 25.92
C ASP A 255 -4.17 12.59 25.55
N GLY A 256 -4.54 11.36 25.92
CA GLY A 256 -5.90 10.84 25.82
C GLY A 256 -6.28 10.21 24.47
N ARG A 257 -5.37 10.13 23.49
CA ARG A 257 -5.61 9.42 22.23
C ARG A 257 -5.66 7.92 22.48
N ILE A 258 -6.55 7.24 21.76
CA ILE A 258 -6.69 5.78 21.80
C ILE A 258 -6.13 5.25 20.47
N PRO A 259 -5.12 4.35 20.49
CA PRO A 259 -4.67 3.69 19.27
C PRO A 259 -5.82 2.96 18.57
N ASP A 260 -5.85 3.05 17.25
CA ASP A 260 -6.85 2.43 16.39
C ASP A 260 -6.62 0.92 16.24
N ILE A 261 -5.34 0.50 16.19
CA ILE A 261 -4.92 -0.89 16.01
C ILE A 261 -3.86 -1.24 17.06
N PHE A 262 -3.93 -2.46 17.60
CA PHE A 262 -2.92 -3.01 18.48
C PHE A 262 -2.30 -4.26 17.89
N MET A 263 -0.98 -4.21 17.70
CA MET A 263 -0.16 -5.33 17.23
C MET A 263 0.63 -5.92 18.37
N ASN A 264 0.91 -7.22 18.31
CA ASN A 264 1.69 -7.88 19.34
C ASN A 264 3.20 -7.72 19.08
N PRO A 265 4.04 -7.43 20.09
CA PRO A 265 5.49 -7.34 19.91
C PRO A 265 6.13 -8.64 19.41
N HIS A 266 5.56 -9.81 19.74
CA HIS A 266 6.07 -11.11 19.26
C HIS A 266 5.98 -11.25 17.73
N SER A 267 5.13 -10.45 17.09
CA SER A 267 4.97 -10.41 15.65
C SER A 267 6.20 -9.88 14.90
N PHE A 268 7.23 -9.37 15.58
CA PHE A 268 8.41 -8.74 14.95
C PHE A 268 9.71 -9.53 15.12
N LEU A 269 9.85 -10.32 16.19
CA LEU A 269 11.12 -10.96 16.58
C LEU A 269 11.67 -11.89 15.48
N ASP A 270 10.82 -12.72 14.89
CA ASP A 270 11.24 -13.67 13.84
C ASP A 270 11.10 -13.11 12.42
N ARG A 271 10.49 -11.92 12.26
CA ARG A 271 10.08 -11.40 10.95
C ARG A 271 10.99 -10.31 10.43
N LEU A 272 11.78 -9.68 11.30
CA LEU A 272 12.77 -8.66 10.95
C LEU A 272 12.19 -7.55 10.03
N THR A 273 10.95 -7.13 10.31
CA THR A 273 10.24 -6.05 9.61
C THR A 273 10.58 -4.69 10.22
N ILE A 274 11.87 -4.34 10.22
CA ILE A 274 12.35 -3.07 10.80
C ILE A 274 11.78 -1.87 10.03
N GLY A 275 11.49 -2.04 8.74
CA GLY A 275 10.87 -1.01 7.90
C GLY A 275 9.55 -0.47 8.46
N LEU A 276 8.75 -1.29 9.15
CA LEU A 276 7.51 -0.83 9.80
C LEU A 276 7.79 0.20 10.91
N HIS A 277 8.86 -0.01 11.68
CA HIS A 277 9.24 0.92 12.74
C HIS A 277 9.79 2.22 12.14
N VAL A 278 10.59 2.12 11.07
CA VAL A 278 11.09 3.29 10.34
C VAL A 278 9.92 4.09 9.75
N GLU A 279 8.98 3.42 9.09
CA GLU A 279 7.73 4.00 8.58
C GLU A 279 6.98 4.74 9.69
N GLY A 280 6.74 4.10 10.84
CA GLY A 280 6.03 4.73 11.96
C GLY A 280 6.72 5.97 12.55
N LEU A 281 8.04 5.93 12.71
CA LEU A 281 8.79 7.11 13.20
C LEU A 281 8.72 8.26 12.18
N LEU A 282 8.94 7.96 10.90
CA LEU A 282 8.88 8.98 9.85
C LEU A 282 7.45 9.47 9.61
N ALA A 283 6.43 8.64 9.84
CA ALA A 283 5.03 9.03 9.79
C ALA A 283 4.70 10.06 10.88
N LYS A 284 5.23 9.90 12.10
CA LYS A 284 5.13 10.92 13.16
C LYS A 284 5.81 12.23 12.75
N LEU A 285 7.01 12.13 12.19
CA LEU A 285 7.74 13.32 11.73
C LEU A 285 7.01 14.02 10.59
N SER A 286 6.50 13.27 9.61
CA SER A 286 5.71 13.77 8.48
C SER A 286 4.47 14.52 8.96
N HIS A 287 3.75 13.97 9.94
CA HIS A 287 2.61 14.64 10.55
C HIS A 287 2.99 15.99 11.19
N HIS A 288 4.14 16.05 11.87
CA HIS A 288 4.64 17.29 12.47
C HIS A 288 5.09 18.33 11.44
N LEU A 289 5.74 17.88 10.36
CA LEU A 289 6.22 18.76 9.28
C LEU A 289 5.13 19.21 8.31
N GLY A 290 4.00 18.48 8.26
CA GLY A 290 2.87 18.81 7.39
C GLY A 290 3.03 18.40 5.92
N HIS A 291 4.02 17.56 5.60
CA HIS A 291 4.20 17.01 4.26
C HIS A 291 4.67 15.55 4.31
N ALA A 292 4.41 14.80 3.24
CA ALA A 292 4.86 13.41 3.13
C ALA A 292 6.39 13.33 3.10
N ILE A 293 6.96 12.24 3.65
CA ILE A 293 8.39 11.96 3.61
C ILE A 293 8.65 10.88 2.56
N ASP A 294 9.55 11.16 1.63
CA ASP A 294 10.04 10.17 0.65
C ASP A 294 11.06 9.24 1.31
N VAL A 295 10.80 7.95 1.17
CA VAL A 295 11.62 6.86 1.69
C VAL A 295 11.90 5.78 0.67
N THR A 296 11.92 6.18 -0.61
CA THR A 296 12.34 5.31 -1.72
C THR A 296 13.61 4.55 -1.34
N ALA A 297 13.56 3.22 -1.50
CA ALA A 297 14.63 2.34 -1.04
C ALA A 297 15.92 2.63 -1.82
N PHE A 298 17.06 2.37 -1.18
CA PHE A 298 18.42 2.64 -1.67
C PHE A 298 18.79 4.13 -1.77
N GLN A 299 17.89 4.99 -2.25
CA GLN A 299 18.15 6.42 -2.44
C GLN A 299 18.07 7.23 -1.13
N SER A 300 17.02 7.00 -0.34
CA SER A 300 16.71 7.89 0.78
C SER A 300 17.70 7.80 1.95
N GLY A 301 18.41 6.66 2.09
CA GLY A 301 19.34 6.38 3.19
C GLY A 301 18.65 6.34 4.56
N TRP A 302 17.32 6.19 4.62
CA TRP A 302 16.60 6.04 5.88
C TRP A 302 16.84 4.67 6.50
N ASN A 303 17.05 4.67 7.81
CA ASN A 303 17.15 3.49 8.65
C ASN A 303 16.64 3.85 10.05
N LEU A 304 16.54 2.86 10.94
CA LEU A 304 15.99 3.07 12.28
C LEU A 304 16.77 4.12 13.12
N PRO A 305 18.12 4.09 13.18
CA PRO A 305 18.88 5.14 13.87
C PRO A 305 18.61 6.55 13.33
N ARG A 306 18.71 6.75 12.01
CA ARG A 306 18.52 8.07 11.38
C ARG A 306 17.09 8.58 11.55
N ALA A 307 16.09 7.71 11.45
CA ALA A 307 14.70 8.08 11.69
C ALA A 307 14.46 8.51 13.14
N ARG A 308 15.13 7.85 14.10
CA ARG A 308 15.07 8.24 15.52
C ARG A 308 15.73 9.59 15.77
N GLU A 309 16.94 9.80 15.27
CA GLU A 309 17.67 11.07 15.41
C GLU A 309 16.88 12.24 14.81
N ALA A 310 16.30 12.05 13.63
CA ALA A 310 15.46 13.06 12.98
C ALA A 310 14.21 13.40 13.81
N LEU A 311 13.60 12.40 14.45
CA LEU A 311 12.43 12.59 15.31
C LEU A 311 12.80 13.32 16.61
N GLU A 312 13.91 12.92 17.25
CA GLU A 312 14.43 13.53 18.48
C GLU A 312 14.86 15.00 18.26
N ALA A 313 15.40 15.33 17.09
CA ALA A 313 15.74 16.71 16.71
C ALA A 313 14.52 17.66 16.72
N HIS A 314 13.29 17.12 16.61
CA HIS A 314 12.04 17.86 16.67
C HIS A 314 11.32 17.72 18.04
N GLY A 315 11.99 17.14 19.04
CA GLY A 315 11.39 16.90 20.36
C GLY A 315 10.30 15.83 20.36
N LEU A 316 10.27 14.98 19.33
CA LEU A 316 9.30 13.90 19.18
C LEU A 316 9.94 12.55 19.53
N HIS A 317 9.10 11.58 19.91
CA HIS A 317 9.55 10.24 20.27
C HIS A 317 8.66 9.15 19.65
N GLY A 318 9.23 7.97 19.42
CA GLY A 318 8.49 6.81 18.89
C GLY A 318 7.61 6.11 19.93
N TYR A 319 7.89 6.33 21.22
CA TYR A 319 7.22 5.67 22.34
C TYR A 319 6.31 6.66 23.06
N GLU A 320 5.13 6.19 23.41
CA GLU A 320 4.13 6.94 24.17
C GLU A 320 3.88 6.23 25.51
N GLU A 321 3.61 7.00 26.56
CA GLU A 321 3.16 6.44 27.84
C GLU A 321 1.68 6.05 27.71
N LEU A 322 1.37 4.77 27.93
CA LEU A 322 0.01 4.25 27.85
C LEU A 322 -0.58 3.96 29.23
N PHE A 323 -1.86 4.25 29.37
CA PHE A 323 -2.63 4.08 30.61
C PHE A 323 -3.97 3.39 30.33
N THR A 324 -4.53 2.70 31.33
CA THR A 324 -5.95 2.32 31.29
C THR A 324 -6.84 3.56 31.43
N GLU A 325 -8.14 3.41 31.16
CA GLU A 325 -9.13 4.44 31.45
C GLU A 325 -9.12 4.88 32.93
N GLN A 326 -8.86 3.96 33.86
CA GLN A 326 -8.74 4.25 35.29
C GLN A 326 -7.36 4.82 35.70
N GLY A 327 -6.47 5.09 34.74
CA GLY A 327 -5.16 5.69 34.99
C GLY A 327 -4.04 4.71 35.39
N LYS A 328 -4.25 3.39 35.25
CA LYS A 328 -3.17 2.42 35.51
C LYS A 328 -2.14 2.48 34.38
N TYR A 329 -0.88 2.71 34.73
CA TYR A 329 0.22 2.80 33.78
C TYR A 329 0.64 1.43 33.20
N TYR A 330 0.81 1.36 31.88
CA TYR A 330 1.28 0.17 31.15
C TYR A 330 2.77 0.23 30.80
N GLY A 331 3.37 1.42 30.70
CA GLY A 331 4.75 1.59 30.22
C GLY A 331 4.86 2.53 29.03
N LYS A 332 6.10 2.71 28.56
CA LYS A 332 6.43 3.37 27.29
C LYS A 332 6.30 2.37 26.15
N ILE A 333 5.30 2.54 25.32
CA ILE A 333 4.93 1.60 24.25
C ILE A 333 5.16 2.27 22.91
N PHE A 334 5.72 1.55 21.94
CA PHE A 334 5.85 2.07 20.58
C PHE A 334 4.43 2.30 20.03
N CYS A 335 4.13 3.56 19.73
CA CYS A 335 2.83 3.98 19.25
C CYS A 335 3.06 4.97 18.12
N ALA A 336 2.63 4.64 16.91
CA ALA A 336 2.91 5.45 15.72
C ALA A 336 1.82 5.27 14.66
N PRO A 337 1.58 6.27 13.79
CA PRO A 337 0.72 6.08 12.63
C PRO A 337 1.39 5.10 11.65
N ILE A 338 0.66 4.07 11.24
CA ILE A 338 1.13 3.05 10.29
C ILE A 338 0.11 2.89 9.18
N PHE A 339 0.56 2.74 7.94
CA PHE A 339 -0.33 2.52 6.81
C PHE A 339 -0.75 1.05 6.70
N PHE A 340 -2.06 0.82 6.79
CA PHE A 340 -2.66 -0.51 6.71
C PHE A 340 -3.54 -0.66 5.46
N GLN A 341 -3.58 -1.88 4.97
CA GLN A 341 -4.38 -2.30 3.84
C GLN A 341 -5.42 -3.31 4.31
N ARG A 342 -6.70 -3.05 4.04
CA ARG A 342 -7.76 -4.05 4.21
C ARG A 342 -7.76 -4.96 2.99
N LEU A 343 -7.70 -6.27 3.22
CA LEU A 343 -7.60 -7.26 2.15
C LEU A 343 -8.97 -7.85 1.81
N GLN A 344 -9.13 -8.34 0.58
CA GLN A 344 -10.33 -9.03 0.10
C GLN A 344 -10.74 -10.29 0.89
N HIS A 345 -9.90 -10.75 1.81
CA HIS A 345 -10.16 -11.90 2.67
C HIS A 345 -11.04 -11.52 3.86
N MET A 346 -12.32 -11.28 3.61
CA MET A 346 -13.31 -10.99 4.65
C MET A 346 -13.82 -12.28 5.31
N ALA A 347 -14.29 -12.17 6.55
CA ALA A 347 -14.88 -13.27 7.30
C ALA A 347 -16.25 -13.68 6.75
N ALA A 348 -17.12 -12.69 6.51
CA ALA A 348 -18.53 -12.93 6.20
C ALA A 348 -18.76 -13.87 4.99
N PRO A 349 -18.06 -13.73 3.84
CA PRO A 349 -18.26 -14.65 2.71
C PRO A 349 -17.71 -16.06 2.93
N LYS A 350 -16.87 -16.28 3.95
CA LYS A 350 -16.25 -17.58 4.25
C LYS A 350 -17.06 -18.41 5.23
N CYS A 351 -17.99 -17.81 5.96
CA CYS A 351 -18.86 -18.53 6.87
C CYS A 351 -19.98 -19.22 6.09
N ASN A 352 -19.87 -20.53 5.92
CA ASN A 352 -20.94 -21.36 5.38
C ASN A 352 -21.17 -22.58 6.27
N ALA A 353 -22.43 -23.00 6.35
CA ALA A 353 -22.84 -24.22 7.03
C ALA A 353 -24.02 -24.80 6.24
N ARG A 354 -24.05 -26.12 6.07
CA ARG A 354 -25.11 -26.82 5.32
C ARG A 354 -25.57 -28.02 6.11
N TYR A 355 -26.83 -28.00 6.52
CA TYR A 355 -27.48 -29.14 7.18
C TYR A 355 -28.07 -30.11 6.15
N GLU A 356 -28.84 -29.59 5.19
CA GLU A 356 -29.39 -30.31 4.03
C GLU A 356 -29.22 -29.48 2.75
N GLY A 357 -29.49 -30.04 1.58
CA GLY A 357 -29.66 -29.28 0.34
C GLY A 357 -29.52 -30.15 -0.91
N ASP A 358 -29.52 -29.52 -2.08
CA ASP A 358 -29.44 -30.20 -3.38
C ASP A 358 -28.24 -31.14 -3.53
N MET A 359 -28.54 -32.43 -3.77
CA MET A 359 -27.52 -33.43 -4.04
C MET A 359 -27.35 -33.62 -5.55
N ASP A 360 -26.14 -33.97 -5.96
CA ASP A 360 -25.87 -34.27 -7.36
C ASP A 360 -26.63 -35.55 -7.74
N HIS A 361 -27.61 -35.38 -8.63
CA HIS A 361 -28.46 -36.43 -9.22
C HIS A 361 -27.73 -37.65 -9.79
N ARG A 362 -26.42 -37.56 -10.07
CA ARG A 362 -25.61 -38.71 -10.54
C ARG A 362 -25.05 -39.55 -9.40
N THR A 363 -24.89 -38.95 -8.23
CA THR A 363 -24.24 -39.58 -7.08
C THR A 363 -25.20 -39.92 -5.95
N MET A 364 -26.36 -39.26 -5.88
CA MET A 364 -27.53 -39.63 -5.07
C MET A 364 -28.82 -39.18 -5.76
#